data_AF-A0AA43ZWK7-F1
#
_entry.id   AF-A0AA43ZWK7-F1
#
_cell.length_a   1.000
_cell.length_b   1.000
_cell.length_c   1.000
_cell.angle_alpha   90.00
_cell.angle_beta   90.00
_cell.angle_gamma   90.00
#
_symmetry.space_group_name_H-M   'P 1'
#
loop_
_entity.id
_entity.type
_entity.pdbx_description
1 polymer ?
#
loop_
_entity_poly.entity_id
_entity_poly.type
_entity_poly.pdbx_seq_one_letter_code
_entity_poly.pdbx_strand_id
1 'polypeptide(L)'
;KTSKWNEAAMVRSRGTTLQRYTKVKSPESVELMVCAGCSHRWYVRNAGPVSCPRCGREVSFHDRVASTSMTMWSGDGMELTYVSENGFGCVYLWRDGVPTASRYAHEVLRRFGITISELVKSVNAGQMRDECRLLALDMLEHSEDYVRYVDYFMKRLSLGEDDARILAVHFTGMGPEAIARKFSLSDEQVRTAFDRIMAAYADSGIIVDDTIFTEDPFRFYGDT
;
A
#
# COMPACT_ATOMS: atom_id res chain seq x y z
N LYS A 1 -3.75 18.14 11.82
CA LYS A 1 -2.41 17.59 12.13
C LYS A 1 -2.52 16.07 12.29
N THR A 2 -2.33 15.33 11.21
CA THR A 2 -2.29 13.86 11.21
C THR A 2 -1.06 13.41 12.00
N SER A 3 -1.24 12.54 13.01
CA SER A 3 -0.14 11.99 13.80
C SER A 3 0.44 10.76 13.09
N LYS A 4 1.78 10.66 13.01
CA LYS A 4 2.50 9.53 12.40
C LYS A 4 2.67 8.37 13.42
N TRP A 5 2.54 7.12 12.96
CA TRP A 5 2.53 5.90 13.79
C TRP A 5 3.47 4.83 13.21
N ASN A 6 4.77 4.91 13.49
CA ASN A 6 5.77 4.16 12.70
C ASN A 6 6.84 3.44 13.55
N GLU A 7 6.61 3.07 14.81
CA GLU A 7 7.61 2.28 15.56
C GLU A 7 7.02 0.96 16.03
N ALA A 8 7.19 -0.11 15.25
CA ALA A 8 6.88 -1.47 15.67
C ALA A 8 7.94 -1.95 16.67
N ALA A 9 7.66 -1.88 17.97
CA ALA A 9 8.47 -2.52 18.99
C ALA A 9 7.89 -3.91 19.29
N MET A 10 8.71 -4.96 19.19
CA MET A 10 8.33 -6.29 19.67
C MET A 10 8.32 -6.27 21.19
N VAL A 11 7.14 -6.22 21.80
CA VAL A 11 6.98 -6.26 23.25
C VAL A 11 6.51 -7.66 23.63
N ARG A 12 7.35 -8.37 24.38
CA ARG A 12 6.95 -9.62 25.02
C ARG A 12 6.06 -9.29 26.21
N SER A 13 4.81 -9.73 26.15
CA SER A 13 3.88 -9.67 27.29
C SER A 13 3.19 -11.02 27.44
N ARG A 14 3.33 -11.64 28.62
CA ARG A 14 2.64 -12.87 29.03
C ARG A 14 2.66 -13.99 27.97
N GLY A 15 3.84 -14.35 27.47
CA GLY A 15 4.00 -15.45 26.50
C GLY A 15 3.55 -15.13 25.07
N THR A 16 2.98 -13.96 24.82
CA THR A 16 2.59 -13.50 23.49
C THR A 16 3.57 -12.44 23.00
N THR A 17 4.02 -12.56 21.75
CA THR A 17 4.85 -11.53 21.12
C THR A 17 3.92 -10.52 20.47
N LEU A 18 3.84 -9.31 21.02
CA LEU A 18 2.96 -8.26 20.52
C LEU A 18 3.80 -7.21 19.81
N GLN A 19 3.40 -6.83 18.59
CA GLN A 19 3.92 -5.63 17.93
C GLN A 19 3.22 -4.42 18.53
N ARG A 20 3.97 -3.54 19.19
CA ARG A 20 3.49 -2.30 19.79
C ARG A 20 3.96 -1.13 18.94
N TYR A 21 3.02 -0.42 18.32
CA TYR A 21 3.21 0.80 17.55
C TYR A 21 3.10 2.03 18.46
N THR A 22 4.20 2.73 18.68
CA THR A 22 4.19 4.00 19.42
C THR A 22 3.90 5.17 18.48
N LYS A 23 3.20 6.17 19.01
CA LYS A 23 3.10 7.49 18.36
C LYS A 23 4.49 8.07 18.26
N VAL A 24 5.02 8.21 17.04
CA VAL A 24 6.32 8.84 16.85
C VAL A 24 6.15 10.34 17.10
N LYS A 25 6.84 10.89 18.11
CA LYS A 25 7.05 12.33 18.19
C LYS A 25 7.98 12.69 17.04
N SER A 26 7.40 13.11 15.92
CA SER A 26 8.12 13.34 14.66
C SER A 26 8.92 14.65 14.70
N PRO A 27 10.26 14.61 14.46
CA PRO A 27 10.87 15.35 13.36
C PRO A 27 10.34 14.75 12.04
N GLU A 28 10.09 15.57 11.03
CA GLU A 28 9.21 15.26 9.91
C GLU A 28 9.66 14.12 8.97
N SER A 29 10.83 13.49 9.16
CA SER A 29 11.56 12.76 8.11
C SER A 29 11.83 11.25 8.30
N VAL A 30 11.05 10.50 9.11
CA VAL A 30 11.27 9.04 9.26
C VAL A 30 10.37 8.23 8.31
N GLU A 31 10.98 7.51 7.38
CA GLU A 31 10.33 6.68 6.36
C GLU A 31 10.55 5.18 6.62
N LEU A 32 9.55 4.34 6.31
CA LEU A 32 9.66 2.89 6.38
C LEU A 32 10.17 2.36 5.04
N MET A 33 11.26 1.60 5.05
CA MET A 33 11.79 0.90 3.88
C MET A 33 11.42 -0.58 3.92
N VAL A 34 11.03 -1.15 2.77
CA VAL A 34 10.80 -2.58 2.58
C VAL A 34 11.64 -3.09 1.42
N CYS A 35 12.68 -3.87 1.73
CA CYS A 35 13.58 -4.40 0.72
C CYS A 35 12.85 -5.34 -0.25
N ALA A 36 12.80 -5.00 -1.53
CA ALA A 36 12.24 -5.86 -2.58
C ALA A 36 12.91 -7.25 -2.71
N GLY A 37 14.13 -7.43 -2.20
CA GLY A 37 14.83 -8.72 -2.31
C GLY A 37 14.56 -9.72 -1.19
N CYS A 38 14.31 -9.26 0.03
CA CYS A 38 14.15 -10.15 1.19
C CYS A 38 13.01 -9.75 2.14
N SER A 39 12.22 -8.74 1.74
CA SER A 39 11.07 -8.22 2.47
C SER A 39 11.40 -7.72 3.88
N HIS A 40 12.68 -7.49 4.19
CA HIS A 40 13.08 -6.92 5.46
C HIS A 40 12.60 -5.47 5.56
N ARG A 41 12.17 -5.07 6.76
CA ARG A 41 11.54 -3.78 7.04
C ARG A 41 12.41 -3.00 8.04
N TRP A 42 12.83 -1.78 7.71
CA TRP A 42 13.59 -0.92 8.63
C TRP A 42 13.28 0.56 8.37
N TYR A 43 13.62 1.41 9.35
CA TYR A 43 13.32 2.84 9.29
C TYR A 43 14.56 3.64 8.96
N VAL A 44 14.41 4.63 8.08
CA VAL A 44 15.46 5.55 7.66
C VAL A 44 15.04 6.98 7.91
N ARG A 45 15.99 7.84 8.27
CA ARG A 45 15.73 9.26 8.59
C ARG A 45 16.01 10.21 7.41
N ASN A 46 16.43 9.67 6.26
CA ASN A 46 16.90 10.42 5.09
C ASN A 46 16.40 9.79 3.79
N ALA A 47 16.14 10.65 2.80
CA ALA A 47 15.66 10.30 1.47
C ALA A 47 16.75 9.78 0.49
N GLY A 48 17.88 9.27 0.99
CA GLY A 48 18.92 8.70 0.13
C GLY A 48 18.68 7.22 -0.20
N PRO A 49 19.36 6.65 -1.21
CA PRO A 49 19.42 5.20 -1.37
C PRO A 49 20.06 4.57 -0.12
N VAL A 50 19.42 3.54 0.42
CA VAL A 50 19.88 2.85 1.63
C VAL A 50 20.06 1.37 1.31
N SER A 51 21.10 0.71 1.79
CA SER A 51 21.21 -0.74 1.62
C SER A 51 20.37 -1.47 2.66
N CYS A 52 19.71 -2.55 2.26
CA CYS A 52 18.95 -3.41 3.16
C CYS A 52 19.90 -3.98 4.23
N PRO A 53 19.68 -3.74 5.52
CA PRO A 53 20.58 -4.20 6.58
C PRO A 53 20.59 -5.74 6.72
N ARG A 54 19.63 -6.43 6.11
CA ARG A 54 19.54 -7.90 6.14
C ARG A 54 20.24 -8.59 4.97
N CYS A 55 20.08 -8.10 3.74
CA CYS A 55 20.60 -8.77 2.55
C CYS A 55 21.59 -7.93 1.73
N GLY A 56 21.88 -6.71 2.15
CA GLY A 56 22.84 -5.82 1.49
C GLY A 56 22.37 -5.25 0.14
N ARG A 57 21.23 -5.71 -0.40
CA ARG A 57 20.65 -5.17 -1.63
C ARG A 57 20.41 -3.66 -1.47
N GLU A 58 20.73 -2.89 -2.49
CA GLU A 58 20.43 -1.46 -2.53
C GLU A 58 18.92 -1.24 -2.66
N VAL A 59 18.40 -0.28 -1.90
CA VAL A 59 16.97 -0.08 -1.67
C VAL A 59 16.69 1.34 -2.14
N SER A 60 15.85 1.46 -3.15
CA SER A 60 15.58 2.72 -3.82
C SER A 60 14.48 3.50 -3.12
N PHE A 61 14.20 4.72 -3.58
CA PHE A 61 13.01 5.48 -3.15
C PHE A 61 11.72 4.64 -3.25
N HIS A 62 11.60 3.80 -4.28
CA HIS A 62 10.41 2.99 -4.56
C HIS A 62 10.15 1.87 -3.54
N ASP A 63 11.12 1.58 -2.67
CA ASP A 63 10.96 0.66 -1.57
C ASP A 63 10.43 1.35 -0.29
N ARG A 64 10.16 2.65 -0.34
CA ARG A 64 9.52 3.40 0.74
C ARG A 64 8.05 3.03 0.87
N VAL A 65 7.58 3.07 2.10
CA VAL A 65 6.16 2.97 2.43
C VAL A 65 5.75 4.29 3.09
N ALA A 66 4.57 4.78 2.72
CA ALA A 66 4.07 6.12 3.01
C ALA A 66 4.31 6.65 4.43
N SER A 67 4.23 7.97 4.56
CA SER A 67 4.55 8.75 5.76
C SER A 67 3.82 8.30 7.04
N THR A 68 2.74 7.52 6.94
CA THR A 68 2.23 6.68 8.04
C THR A 68 1.98 5.25 7.56
N SER A 69 2.61 4.26 8.21
CA SER A 69 2.43 2.83 7.93
C SER A 69 2.36 2.01 9.21
N MET A 70 1.40 1.08 9.27
CA MET A 70 1.19 0.19 10.42
C MET A 70 0.86 -1.22 9.93
N THR A 71 1.56 -2.24 10.42
CA THR A 71 1.10 -3.63 10.27
C THR A 71 -0.07 -3.86 11.23
N MET A 72 -1.22 -4.17 10.67
CA MET A 72 -2.44 -4.48 11.41
C MET A 72 -2.42 -5.91 11.93
N TRP A 73 -1.85 -6.82 11.14
CA TRP A 73 -1.81 -8.25 11.43
C TRP A 73 -0.74 -8.95 10.59
N SER A 74 -0.13 -9.98 11.14
CA SER A 74 0.73 -10.91 10.41
C SER A 74 0.48 -12.34 10.89
N GLY A 75 0.48 -13.28 9.94
CA GLY A 75 0.21 -14.70 10.21
C GLY A 75 0.08 -15.49 8.91
N ASP A 76 0.33 -16.79 8.97
CA ASP A 76 0.10 -17.72 7.85
C ASP A 76 0.80 -17.29 6.52
N GLY A 77 1.99 -16.69 6.61
CA GLY A 77 2.74 -16.18 5.43
C GLY A 77 2.20 -14.87 4.84
N MET A 78 1.20 -14.28 5.49
CA MET A 78 0.53 -13.06 5.07
C MET A 78 0.74 -11.91 6.06
N GLU A 79 0.61 -10.69 5.56
CA GLU A 79 0.68 -9.47 6.34
C GLU A 79 -0.38 -8.47 5.86
N LEU A 80 -1.14 -7.90 6.78
CA LEU A 80 -2.00 -6.75 6.51
C LEU A 80 -1.31 -5.48 6.97
N THR A 81 -1.16 -4.51 6.08
CA THR A 81 -0.57 -3.21 6.39
C THR A 81 -1.52 -2.09 6.02
N TYR A 82 -1.79 -1.20 6.96
CA TYR A 82 -2.32 0.12 6.68
C TYR A 82 -1.19 1.04 6.22
N VAL A 83 -1.44 1.81 5.17
CA VAL A 83 -0.52 2.79 4.59
C VAL A 83 -1.34 4.04 4.28
N SER A 84 -0.85 5.23 4.63
CA SER A 84 -1.50 6.48 4.23
C SER A 84 -0.53 7.57 3.82
N GLU A 85 -0.89 8.24 2.73
CA GLU A 85 -0.18 9.33 2.09
C GLU A 85 -1.17 10.42 1.68
N ASN A 86 -0.84 11.69 1.89
CA ASN A 86 -1.61 12.84 1.37
C ASN A 86 -3.12 12.83 1.67
N GLY A 87 -3.53 12.21 2.79
CA GLY A 87 -4.93 12.11 3.20
C GLY A 87 -5.67 10.88 2.69
N PHE A 88 -5.05 10.08 1.82
CA PHE A 88 -5.57 8.81 1.32
C PHE A 88 -4.92 7.65 2.06
N GLY A 89 -5.73 6.72 2.53
CA GLY A 89 -5.28 5.52 3.21
C GLY A 89 -5.72 4.28 2.47
N CYS A 90 -4.83 3.29 2.39
CA CYS A 90 -5.10 1.97 1.84
C CYS A 90 -4.60 0.89 2.81
N VAL A 91 -5.30 -0.23 2.81
CA VAL A 91 -4.89 -1.46 3.49
C VAL A 91 -4.44 -2.44 2.43
N TYR A 92 -3.20 -2.89 2.53
CA TYR A 92 -2.59 -3.87 1.64
C TYR A 92 -2.52 -5.23 2.33
N LEU A 93 -2.86 -6.27 1.58
CA LEU A 93 -2.53 -7.65 1.92
C LEU A 93 -1.27 -8.04 1.16
N TRP A 94 -0.25 -8.45 1.89
CA TRP A 94 0.98 -9.02 1.37
C TRP A 94 0.98 -10.52 1.60
N ARG A 95 1.53 -11.26 0.64
CA ARG A 95 1.82 -12.68 0.77
C ARG A 95 3.22 -12.93 0.23
N ASP A 96 4.09 -13.50 1.06
CA ASP A 96 5.47 -13.81 0.68
C ASP A 96 6.25 -12.62 0.10
N GLY A 97 5.95 -11.40 0.57
CA GLY A 97 6.58 -10.16 0.10
C GLY A 97 5.95 -9.51 -1.13
N VAL A 98 4.92 -10.13 -1.71
CA VAL A 98 4.21 -9.63 -2.90
C VAL A 98 2.85 -9.04 -2.47
N PRO A 99 2.51 -7.82 -2.92
CA PRO A 99 1.19 -7.24 -2.66
C PRO A 99 0.15 -8.04 -3.46
N THR A 100 -0.78 -8.65 -2.74
CA THR A 100 -1.77 -9.57 -3.29
C THR A 100 -3.09 -8.86 -3.57
N ALA A 101 -3.54 -8.03 -2.62
CA ALA A 101 -4.78 -7.28 -2.70
C ALA A 101 -4.66 -5.94 -1.95
N SER A 102 -5.52 -4.99 -2.27
CA SER A 102 -5.66 -3.74 -1.53
C SER A 102 -7.13 -3.39 -1.32
N ARG A 103 -7.40 -2.56 -0.31
CA ARG A 103 -8.68 -1.88 -0.10
C ARG A 103 -8.46 -0.47 0.39
N TYR A 104 -9.39 0.43 0.08
CA TYR A 104 -9.35 1.75 0.66
C TYR A 104 -9.58 1.66 2.18
N ALA A 105 -8.80 2.43 2.94
CA ALA A 105 -8.85 2.40 4.40
C ALA A 105 -10.23 2.80 4.93
N HIS A 106 -10.92 3.73 4.28
CA HIS A 106 -12.26 4.13 4.71
C HIS A 106 -13.27 2.98 4.64
N GLU A 107 -13.12 2.05 3.68
CA GLU A 107 -13.97 0.86 3.57
C GLU A 107 -13.68 -0.13 4.69
N VAL A 108 -12.40 -0.34 5.02
CA VAL A 108 -11.97 -1.21 6.11
C VAL A 108 -12.41 -0.65 7.46
N LEU A 109 -12.21 0.64 7.70
CA LEU A 109 -12.65 1.33 8.92
C LEU A 109 -14.18 1.26 9.08
N ARG A 110 -14.92 1.46 7.99
CA ARG A 110 -16.39 1.30 7.97
C ARG A 110 -16.80 -0.14 8.29
N ARG A 111 -16.12 -1.15 7.73
CA ARG A 111 -16.38 -2.57 8.02
C ARG A 111 -16.20 -2.89 9.50
N PHE A 112 -15.13 -2.37 10.11
CA PHE A 112 -14.86 -2.58 11.53
C PHE A 112 -15.71 -1.70 12.45
N GLY A 113 -16.38 -0.68 11.92
CA GLY A 113 -17.16 0.26 12.73
C GLY A 113 -16.30 1.13 13.64
N ILE A 114 -15.06 1.44 13.23
CA ILE A 114 -14.09 2.19 14.05
C ILE A 114 -13.42 3.31 13.27
N THR A 115 -12.91 4.30 14.00
CA THR A 115 -12.04 5.34 13.46
C THR A 115 -10.59 4.85 13.34
N ILE A 116 -9.77 5.57 12.57
CA ILE A 116 -8.33 5.28 12.47
C ILE A 116 -7.62 5.34 13.83
N SER A 117 -8.04 6.23 14.74
CA SER A 117 -7.45 6.35 16.07
C SER A 117 -7.77 5.14 16.95
N GLU A 118 -8.96 4.57 16.80
CA GLU A 118 -9.37 3.35 17.49
C GLU A 118 -8.69 2.12 16.89
N LEU A 119 -8.58 2.04 15.56
CA LEU A 119 -7.84 0.97 14.88
C LEU A 119 -6.43 0.84 15.45
N VAL A 120 -5.69 1.95 15.52
CA VAL A 120 -4.31 1.95 16.05
C VAL A 120 -4.28 1.47 17.51
N LYS A 121 -5.20 1.95 18.36
CA LYS A 121 -5.26 1.53 19.77
C LYS A 121 -5.53 0.03 19.90
N SER A 122 -6.49 -0.49 19.15
CA SER A 122 -6.94 -1.86 19.24
C SER A 122 -5.94 -2.85 18.63
N VAL A 123 -5.28 -2.50 17.53
CA VAL A 123 -4.13 -3.25 16.97
C VAL A 123 -2.99 -3.34 17.99
N ASN A 124 -2.63 -2.20 18.60
CA ASN A 124 -1.59 -2.15 19.63
C ASN A 124 -1.90 -2.96 20.89
N ALA A 125 -3.19 -3.05 21.23
CA ALA A 125 -3.67 -3.87 22.34
C ALA A 125 -3.80 -5.36 21.98
N GLY A 126 -3.58 -5.73 20.71
CA GLY A 126 -3.78 -7.09 20.20
C GLY A 126 -5.24 -7.53 20.15
N GLN A 127 -6.18 -6.59 20.22
CA GLN A 127 -7.62 -6.85 20.36
C GLN A 127 -8.33 -7.11 19.03
N MET A 128 -7.68 -6.83 17.90
CA MET A 128 -8.28 -6.98 16.56
C MET A 128 -7.67 -8.14 15.76
N ARG A 129 -7.05 -9.11 16.43
CA ARG A 129 -6.27 -10.13 15.76
C ARG A 129 -7.14 -11.00 14.85
N ASP A 130 -8.31 -11.40 15.33
CA ASP A 130 -9.23 -12.27 14.58
C ASP A 130 -9.94 -11.50 13.47
N GLU A 131 -10.35 -10.25 13.73
CA GLU A 131 -10.97 -9.37 12.73
C GLU A 131 -10.01 -9.05 11.59
N CYS A 132 -8.75 -8.76 11.90
CA CYS A 132 -7.73 -8.54 10.87
C CYS A 132 -7.41 -9.84 10.14
N ARG A 133 -7.35 -11.00 10.82
CA ARG A 133 -7.20 -12.29 10.14
C ARG A 133 -8.34 -12.56 9.16
N LEU A 134 -9.59 -12.35 9.58
CA LEU A 134 -10.76 -12.51 8.72
C LEU A 134 -10.74 -11.54 7.53
N LEU A 135 -10.33 -10.29 7.75
CA LEU A 135 -10.11 -9.34 6.66
C LEU A 135 -9.04 -9.83 5.68
N ALA A 136 -7.93 -10.41 6.17
CA ALA A 136 -6.86 -10.93 5.32
C ALA A 136 -7.36 -12.08 4.43
N LEU A 137 -8.11 -13.02 5.01
CA LEU A 137 -8.70 -14.14 4.28
C LEU A 137 -9.70 -13.68 3.23
N ASP A 138 -10.56 -12.72 3.58
CA ASP A 138 -11.54 -12.10 2.68
C ASP A 138 -10.87 -11.33 1.53
N MET A 139 -9.81 -10.57 1.83
CA MET A 139 -9.01 -9.90 0.79
C MET A 139 -8.26 -10.90 -0.12
N LEU A 140 -7.82 -12.04 0.42
CA LEU A 140 -7.18 -13.10 -0.35
C LEU A 140 -8.16 -13.79 -1.29
N GLU A 141 -9.35 -14.13 -0.80
CA GLU A 141 -10.41 -14.77 -1.58
C GLU A 141 -10.81 -13.90 -2.79
N HIS A 142 -10.82 -12.57 -2.60
CA HIS A 142 -11.17 -11.58 -3.62
C HIS A 142 -9.96 -10.92 -4.28
N SER A 143 -8.76 -11.51 -4.22
CA SER A 143 -7.55 -10.84 -4.71
C SER A 143 -7.52 -10.58 -6.22
N GLU A 144 -8.27 -11.38 -6.99
CA GLU A 144 -8.36 -11.30 -8.45
C GLU A 144 -9.71 -10.77 -8.94
N ASP A 145 -10.57 -10.29 -8.05
CA ASP A 145 -11.88 -9.72 -8.38
C ASP A 145 -11.80 -8.51 -9.34
N TYR A 146 -10.63 -7.86 -9.44
CA TYR A 146 -10.39 -6.76 -10.36
C TYR A 146 -10.44 -7.20 -11.83
N VAL A 147 -10.18 -8.49 -12.12
CA VAL A 147 -10.12 -9.03 -13.49
C VAL A 147 -11.44 -8.80 -14.25
N ARG A 148 -12.58 -8.80 -13.54
CA ARG A 148 -13.89 -8.54 -14.14
C ARG A 148 -14.02 -7.16 -14.80
N TYR A 149 -13.16 -6.20 -14.43
CA TYR A 149 -13.19 -4.84 -14.97
C TYR A 149 -12.24 -4.65 -16.16
N VAL A 150 -11.36 -5.60 -16.44
CA VAL A 150 -10.35 -5.50 -17.51
C VAL A 150 -11.01 -5.32 -18.87
N ASP A 151 -11.94 -6.21 -19.23
CA ASP A 151 -12.71 -6.13 -20.48
C ASP A 151 -13.45 -4.80 -20.64
N TYR A 152 -13.99 -4.27 -19.53
CA TYR A 152 -14.68 -2.99 -19.52
C TYR A 152 -13.70 -1.86 -19.86
N PHE A 153 -12.53 -1.80 -19.21
CA PHE A 153 -11.53 -0.75 -19.48
C PHE A 153 -10.93 -0.86 -20.88
N MET A 154 -10.64 -2.08 -21.36
CA MET A 154 -10.19 -2.30 -22.74
C MET A 154 -11.19 -1.73 -23.74
N LYS A 155 -12.49 -2.03 -23.59
CA LYS A 155 -13.53 -1.55 -24.51
C LYS A 155 -13.80 -0.06 -24.36
N ARG A 156 -13.87 0.44 -23.12
CA ARG A 156 -14.32 1.81 -22.84
C ARG A 156 -13.26 2.86 -23.14
N LEU A 157 -11.99 2.53 -22.93
CA LEU A 157 -10.84 3.43 -23.06
C LEU A 157 -9.90 3.01 -24.20
N SER A 158 -10.25 1.94 -24.95
CA SER A 158 -9.39 1.39 -26.02
C SER A 158 -7.99 1.01 -25.55
N LEU A 159 -7.86 0.56 -24.30
CA LEU A 159 -6.58 0.17 -23.70
C LEU A 159 -6.16 -1.24 -24.11
N GLY A 160 -4.84 -1.47 -24.12
CA GLY A 160 -4.28 -2.82 -24.14
C GLY A 160 -4.60 -3.57 -22.83
N GLU A 161 -4.55 -4.90 -22.88
CA GLU A 161 -4.89 -5.76 -21.74
C GLU A 161 -4.05 -5.45 -20.49
N ASP A 162 -2.73 -5.27 -20.65
CA ASP A 162 -1.84 -4.95 -19.53
C ASP A 162 -2.16 -3.61 -18.87
N ASP A 163 -2.40 -2.56 -19.67
CA ASP A 163 -2.79 -1.24 -19.16
C ASP A 163 -4.16 -1.30 -18.46
N ALA A 164 -5.11 -2.04 -19.03
CA ALA A 164 -6.42 -2.26 -18.43
C ALA A 164 -6.33 -3.04 -17.10
N ARG A 165 -5.41 -4.00 -16.98
CA ARG A 165 -5.13 -4.72 -15.72
C ARG A 165 -4.49 -3.83 -14.67
N ILE A 166 -3.51 -3.01 -15.06
CA ILE A 166 -2.90 -1.99 -14.18
C ILE A 166 -3.98 -1.05 -13.65
N LEU A 167 -4.83 -0.53 -14.53
CA LEU A 167 -5.93 0.35 -14.16
C LEU A 167 -6.93 -0.35 -13.22
N ALA A 168 -7.34 -1.57 -13.55
CA ALA A 168 -8.30 -2.33 -12.75
C ALA A 168 -7.79 -2.60 -11.32
N VAL A 169 -6.52 -2.94 -11.16
CA VAL A 169 -5.91 -3.11 -9.83
C VAL A 169 -5.78 -1.77 -9.11
N HIS A 170 -5.42 -0.71 -9.81
CA HIS A 170 -5.32 0.63 -9.21
C HIS A 170 -6.65 1.09 -8.60
N PHE A 171 -7.79 0.79 -9.24
CA PHE A 171 -9.13 1.06 -8.70
C PHE A 171 -9.48 0.31 -7.41
N THR A 172 -8.70 -0.70 -7.02
CA THR A 172 -8.82 -1.35 -5.70
C THR A 172 -8.05 -0.61 -4.61
N GLY A 173 -7.43 0.53 -4.92
CA GLY A 173 -6.58 1.32 -4.03
C GLY A 173 -5.10 0.92 -4.04
N MET A 174 -4.65 0.11 -5.01
CA MET A 174 -3.25 -0.30 -5.08
C MET A 174 -2.40 0.81 -5.71
N GLY A 175 -1.36 1.25 -5.01
CA GLY A 175 -0.40 2.23 -5.52
C GLY A 175 0.49 1.68 -6.65
N PRO A 176 1.10 2.56 -7.47
CA PRO A 176 1.92 2.16 -8.62
C PRO A 176 3.08 1.20 -8.28
N GLU A 177 3.77 1.39 -7.17
CA GLU A 177 4.89 0.53 -6.75
C GLU A 177 4.41 -0.86 -6.32
N ALA A 178 3.25 -0.90 -5.66
CA ALA A 178 2.62 -2.16 -5.31
C ALA A 178 2.14 -2.89 -6.58
N ILE A 179 1.63 -2.17 -7.57
CA ILE A 179 1.29 -2.73 -8.89
C ILE A 179 2.54 -3.27 -9.60
N ALA A 180 3.64 -2.52 -9.62
CA ALA A 180 4.91 -2.93 -10.20
C ALA A 180 5.37 -4.26 -9.60
N ARG A 181 5.35 -4.36 -8.26
CA ARG A 181 5.69 -5.59 -7.54
C ARG A 181 4.70 -6.73 -7.82
N LYS A 182 3.39 -6.48 -7.81
CA LYS A 182 2.37 -7.52 -8.07
C LYS A 182 2.56 -8.15 -9.45
N PHE A 183 2.85 -7.34 -10.46
CA PHE A 183 2.98 -7.81 -11.84
C PHE A 183 4.41 -8.07 -12.29
N SER A 184 5.39 -7.98 -11.38
CA SER A 184 6.82 -8.13 -11.71
C SER A 184 7.28 -7.20 -12.84
N LEU A 185 6.76 -5.97 -12.84
CA LEU A 185 7.11 -4.89 -13.75
C LEU A 185 8.12 -3.95 -13.09
N SER A 186 8.86 -3.19 -13.89
CA SER A 186 9.62 -2.04 -13.39
C SER A 186 8.69 -0.85 -13.14
N ASP A 187 9.14 0.07 -12.28
CA ASP A 187 8.41 1.33 -12.02
C ASP A 187 8.24 2.16 -13.30
N GLU A 188 9.24 2.13 -14.19
CA GLU A 188 9.17 2.78 -15.50
C GLU A 188 8.05 2.19 -16.38
N GLN A 189 7.91 0.87 -16.41
CA GLN A 189 6.83 0.22 -17.18
C GLN A 189 5.45 0.62 -16.66
N VAL A 190 5.29 0.67 -15.33
CA VAL A 190 4.03 1.11 -14.71
C VAL A 190 3.77 2.58 -14.99
N ARG A 191 4.78 3.45 -14.93
CA ARG A 191 4.67 4.87 -15.31
C ARG A 191 4.22 5.06 -16.73
N THR A 192 4.88 4.42 -17.69
CA THR A 192 4.48 4.52 -19.10
C THR A 192 3.07 3.98 -19.33
N ALA A 193 2.64 2.95 -18.57
CA ALA A 193 1.25 2.50 -18.62
C ALA A 193 0.27 3.56 -18.12
N PHE A 194 0.56 4.22 -17.00
CA PHE A 194 -0.26 5.34 -16.51
C PHE A 194 -0.29 6.52 -17.48
N ASP A 195 0.82 6.87 -18.14
CA ASP A 195 0.83 7.90 -19.18
C ASP A 195 -0.14 7.57 -20.31
N ARG A 196 -0.14 6.32 -20.79
CA ARG A 196 -1.08 5.83 -21.82
C ARG A 196 -2.53 5.84 -21.33
N ILE A 197 -2.76 5.44 -20.08
CA ILE A 197 -4.09 5.45 -19.46
C ILE A 197 -4.65 6.88 -19.37
N MET A 198 -3.85 7.83 -18.90
CA MET A 198 -4.26 9.23 -18.77
C MET A 198 -4.54 9.86 -20.13
N ALA A 199 -3.73 9.56 -21.15
CA ALA A 199 -4.02 9.96 -22.53
C ALA A 199 -5.36 9.40 -23.02
N ALA A 200 -5.64 8.12 -22.77
CA ALA A 200 -6.90 7.48 -23.16
C ALA A 200 -8.14 8.09 -22.47
N TYR A 201 -8.02 8.52 -21.21
CA TYR A 201 -9.08 9.25 -20.51
C TYR A 201 -9.37 10.60 -21.17
N ALA A 202 -8.32 11.36 -21.47
CA ALA A 202 -8.43 12.66 -22.15
C ALA A 202 -9.10 12.52 -23.53
N ASP A 203 -8.68 11.52 -24.32
CA ASP A 203 -9.24 11.23 -25.64
C ASP A 203 -10.70 10.76 -25.57
N SER A 204 -11.09 10.09 -24.48
CA SER A 204 -12.45 9.58 -24.26
C SER A 204 -13.44 10.65 -23.78
N GLY A 205 -12.98 11.89 -23.53
CA GLY A 205 -13.80 12.98 -23.00
C GLY A 205 -14.36 12.72 -21.60
N ILE A 206 -13.79 11.77 -20.87
CA ILE A 206 -14.17 11.48 -19.48
C ILE A 206 -13.39 12.45 -18.59
N ILE A 207 -14.10 13.38 -17.96
CA ILE A 207 -13.55 14.18 -16.86
C ILE A 207 -13.52 13.26 -15.64
N VAL A 208 -12.33 12.91 -15.17
CA VAL A 208 -12.15 12.20 -13.91
C VAL A 208 -12.44 13.20 -12.79
N ASP A 209 -13.20 12.82 -11.76
CA ASP A 209 -13.32 13.67 -10.55
C ASP A 209 -12.01 13.54 -9.77
N ASP A 210 -11.21 14.57 -9.98
CA ASP A 210 -9.79 14.68 -9.71
C ASP A 210 -9.44 14.73 -8.22
N THR A 211 -10.42 14.73 -7.30
CA THR A 211 -10.15 14.84 -5.85
C THR A 211 -9.60 13.56 -5.22
N ILE A 212 -9.79 12.39 -5.85
CA ILE A 212 -9.15 11.11 -5.48
C ILE A 212 -8.06 10.72 -6.51
N PHE A 213 -8.03 11.43 -7.65
CA PHE A 213 -7.36 11.03 -8.88
C PHE A 213 -6.71 12.23 -9.61
N THR A 214 -5.73 12.95 -9.05
CA THR A 214 -4.87 13.83 -9.91
C THR A 214 -3.46 13.98 -9.38
N GLU A 215 -2.45 13.77 -10.23
CA GLU A 215 -1.87 14.68 -11.22
C GLU A 215 -0.61 13.95 -11.72
N ASP A 216 -0.69 12.97 -12.64
CA ASP A 216 0.40 12.00 -12.85
C ASP A 216 0.73 11.24 -11.52
N PRO A 217 0.38 9.94 -11.41
CA PRO A 217 0.63 9.20 -10.17
C PRO A 217 2.12 9.19 -9.77
N PHE A 218 3.02 9.56 -10.68
CA PHE A 218 4.46 9.75 -10.46
C PHE A 218 4.89 11.21 -10.25
N ARG A 219 4.05 12.24 -10.44
CA ARG A 219 4.43 13.65 -10.22
C ARG A 219 4.81 13.93 -8.77
N PHE A 220 4.19 13.20 -7.84
CA PHE A 220 4.55 13.21 -6.42
C PHE A 220 5.89 12.51 -6.12
N TYR A 221 6.45 11.83 -7.12
CA TYR A 221 7.72 11.09 -7.09
C TYR A 221 8.77 11.70 -8.03
N GLY A 222 8.42 12.77 -8.75
CA GLY A 222 9.20 13.36 -9.83
C GLY A 222 10.26 14.37 -9.41
N ASP A 223 10.32 14.75 -8.13
CA ASP A 223 11.34 15.66 -7.61
C ASP A 223 12.20 14.97 -6.54
N THR A 224 13.29 14.30 -6.96
CA THR A 224 14.63 14.32 -6.32
C THR A 224 15.65 13.44 -7.05
#